data_AF-A0A2A8BCL1-F1
#
_entry.id   AF-A0A2A8BCL1-F1
#
_cell.length_a   1.000
_cell.length_b   1.000
_cell.length_c   1.000
_cell.angle_alpha   90.00
_cell.angle_beta   90.00
_cell.angle_gamma   90.00
#
_symmetry.space_group_name_H-M   'P 1'
#
loop_
_entity.id
_entity.type
_entity.pdbx_description
1 polymer ?
#
loop_
_entity_poly.entity_id
_entity_poly.type
_entity_poly.pdbx_seq_one_letter_code
_entity_poly.pdbx_strand_id
1 'polypeptide(L)'
;ALNDEVLFKGKSYKKDELKFDEDIFHELQVALTMGGEFANDTKKVYKVPSGLTESNEPKQAHFIYATVTGNKTKILAEPKRESQVLYEVSNEMVKAWIPEKVQNDEYIKISTINGNTGYVQKEYVLTDIKYSFMFEKNDNGDWKIINIDSIW
;
A
#
# COMPACT_ATOMS: atom_id res chain seq x y z
N ALA A 1 -21.15 -2.35 11.74
CA ALA A 1 -20.27 -1.60 12.65
C ALA A 1 -18.94 -2.34 12.68
N LEU A 2 -17.81 -1.65 12.54
CA LEU A 2 -16.50 -2.26 12.71
C LEU A 2 -16.31 -2.59 14.21
N ASN A 3 -15.57 -3.66 14.51
CA ASN A 3 -15.32 -4.06 15.89
C ASN A 3 -14.32 -3.08 16.52
N ASP A 4 -14.45 -2.80 17.81
CA ASP A 4 -13.47 -2.02 18.60
C ASP A 4 -12.26 -2.85 19.04
N GLU A 5 -12.28 -4.14 18.69
CA GLU A 5 -11.25 -5.13 18.99
C GLU A 5 -11.00 -6.03 17.77
N VAL A 6 -9.73 -6.29 17.47
CA VAL A 6 -9.32 -7.30 16.49
C VAL A 6 -8.38 -8.32 17.13
N LEU A 7 -8.66 -9.60 16.90
CA LEU A 7 -7.81 -10.70 17.35
C LEU A 7 -6.88 -11.12 16.21
N PHE A 8 -5.57 -11.03 16.43
CA PHE A 8 -4.57 -11.53 15.50
C PHE A 8 -3.57 -12.44 16.21
N LYS A 9 -3.45 -13.69 15.73
CA LYS A 9 -2.54 -14.72 16.26
C LYS A 9 -2.61 -14.88 17.79
N GLY A 10 -3.81 -14.81 18.36
CA GLY A 10 -4.04 -14.96 19.80
C GLY A 10 -3.85 -13.68 20.62
N LYS A 11 -3.40 -12.58 20.02
CA LYS A 11 -3.33 -11.27 20.66
C LYS A 11 -4.52 -10.40 20.26
N SER A 12 -5.13 -9.78 21.26
CA SER A 12 -6.15 -8.74 21.10
C SER A 12 -5.48 -7.38 20.88
N TYR A 13 -5.98 -6.64 19.91
CA TYR A 13 -5.63 -5.25 19.66
C TYR A 13 -6.90 -4.42 19.76
N LYS A 14 -6.89 -3.41 20.62
CA LYS A 14 -8.04 -2.53 20.84
C LYS A 14 -7.82 -1.18 20.18
N LYS A 15 -8.91 -0.55 19.73
CA LYS A 15 -8.86 0.77 19.10
C LYS A 15 -8.07 1.79 19.92
N ASP A 16 -8.29 1.83 21.23
CA ASP A 16 -7.66 2.80 22.15
C ASP A 16 -6.14 2.61 22.36
N GLU A 17 -5.59 1.46 21.94
CA GLU A 17 -4.15 1.16 22.06
C GLU A 17 -3.34 1.71 20.88
N LEU A 18 -3.97 1.94 19.72
CA LEU A 18 -3.32 2.47 18.52
C LEU A 18 -3.61 3.97 18.36
N LYS A 19 -2.92 4.79 19.15
CA LYS A 19 -3.18 6.24 19.27
C LYS A 19 -2.57 7.12 18.15
N PHE A 20 -2.37 6.57 16.95
CA PHE A 20 -1.64 7.25 15.88
C PHE A 20 -2.56 8.05 14.92
N ASP A 21 -3.81 7.61 14.70
CA ASP A 21 -4.86 8.27 13.90
C ASP A 21 -6.23 7.61 14.23
N GLU A 22 -7.36 8.33 14.13
CA GLU A 22 -8.72 7.77 14.34
C GLU A 22 -9.01 6.60 13.38
N ASP A 23 -8.37 6.60 12.21
CA ASP A 23 -8.60 5.63 11.14
C ASP A 23 -7.57 4.49 11.10
N ILE A 24 -6.47 4.53 11.85
CA ILE A 24 -5.41 3.51 11.74
C ILE A 24 -5.87 2.13 12.18
N PHE A 25 -6.80 2.07 13.12
CA PHE A 25 -7.39 0.81 13.58
C PHE A 25 -8.33 0.21 12.53
N HIS A 26 -8.99 1.06 11.73
CA HIS A 26 -9.77 0.61 10.59
C HIS A 26 -8.84 0.04 9.51
N GLU A 27 -7.77 0.77 9.18
CA GLU A 27 -6.74 0.33 8.21
C GLU A 27 -6.10 -1.00 8.64
N LEU A 28 -5.86 -1.20 9.94
CA LEU A 28 -5.38 -2.48 10.48
C LEU A 28 -6.37 -3.62 10.21
N GLN A 29 -7.67 -3.42 10.46
CA GLN A 29 -8.69 -4.45 10.22
C GLN A 29 -8.79 -4.81 8.73
N VAL A 30 -8.70 -3.82 7.85
CA VAL A 30 -8.67 -4.03 6.40
C VAL A 30 -7.42 -4.82 6.00
N ALA A 31 -6.24 -4.35 6.40
CA ALA A 31 -4.97 -4.99 6.07
C ALA A 31 -4.89 -6.44 6.56
N LEU A 32 -5.38 -6.73 7.76
CA LEU A 32 -5.46 -8.10 8.29
C LEU A 32 -6.39 -9.00 7.47
N THR A 33 -7.50 -8.47 6.96
CA THR A 33 -8.46 -9.21 6.12
C THR A 33 -7.84 -9.58 4.76
N MET A 34 -6.92 -8.76 4.26
CA MET A 34 -6.21 -9.00 3.00
C MET A 34 -5.10 -10.05 3.11
N GLY A 35 -4.73 -10.47 4.32
CA GLY A 35 -3.63 -11.41 4.54
C GLY A 35 -2.26 -10.74 4.50
N GLY A 36 -1.20 -11.55 4.57
CA GLY A 36 0.16 -11.07 4.75
C GLY A 36 1.19 -12.13 4.40
N GLU A 37 2.45 -11.75 4.54
CA GLU A 37 3.59 -12.63 4.26
C GLU A 37 4.65 -12.55 5.35
N PHE A 38 5.47 -13.61 5.46
CA PHE A 38 6.63 -13.57 6.34
C PHE A 38 7.75 -12.81 5.66
N ALA A 39 8.26 -11.78 6.33
CA ALA A 39 9.35 -10.94 5.81
C ALA A 39 10.75 -11.51 6.12
N ASN A 40 10.83 -12.69 6.73
CA ASN A 40 12.09 -13.36 7.03
C ASN A 40 11.98 -14.89 7.03
N ASP A 41 13.13 -15.56 6.80
CA ASP A 41 13.22 -17.03 6.74
C ASP A 41 12.85 -17.71 8.05
N THR A 42 13.11 -17.04 9.18
CA THR A 42 12.78 -17.54 10.52
C THR A 42 11.28 -17.51 10.81
N LYS A 43 10.47 -16.90 9.93
CA LYS A 43 9.01 -16.72 10.06
C LYS A 43 8.62 -16.08 11.40
N LYS A 44 9.49 -15.20 11.90
CA LYS A 44 9.26 -14.41 13.12
C LYS A 44 8.67 -13.03 12.80
N VAL A 45 8.81 -12.54 11.58
CA VAL A 45 8.25 -11.25 11.16
C VAL A 45 7.18 -11.47 10.10
N TYR A 46 5.98 -10.91 10.32
CA TYR A 46 4.84 -11.01 9.42
C TYR A 46 4.35 -9.62 9.04
N LYS A 47 4.19 -9.35 7.74
CA LYS A 47 3.79 -8.05 7.21
C LYS A 47 2.41 -8.14 6.56
N VAL A 48 1.55 -7.16 6.82
CA VAL A 48 0.23 -6.99 6.18
C VAL A 48 0.04 -5.58 5.65
N PRO A 49 -0.82 -5.37 4.64
CA PRO A 49 -1.34 -6.44 3.79
C PRO A 49 -0.24 -7.01 2.89
N SER A 50 -0.34 -8.29 2.53
CA SER A 50 0.43 -8.83 1.40
C SER A 50 -0.10 -8.19 0.13
N GLY A 51 0.77 -7.71 -0.74
CA GLY A 51 0.34 -6.97 -1.93
C GLY A 51 1.36 -5.95 -2.43
N LEU A 52 2.44 -5.73 -1.69
CA LEU A 52 3.68 -5.18 -2.21
C LEU A 52 4.29 -6.23 -3.14
N THR A 53 3.79 -6.29 -4.36
CA THR A 53 4.32 -7.25 -5.33
C THR A 53 5.69 -6.73 -5.75
N GLU A 54 6.71 -7.57 -5.63
CA GLU A 54 8.02 -7.27 -6.20
C GLU A 54 7.83 -6.95 -7.69
N SER A 55 8.26 -5.77 -8.12
CA SER A 55 8.35 -5.52 -9.56
C SER A 55 9.53 -6.31 -10.13
N ASN A 56 9.41 -6.67 -11.40
CA ASN A 56 10.53 -7.20 -12.17
C ASN A 56 11.58 -6.12 -12.51
N GLU A 57 11.51 -4.91 -11.92
CA GLU A 57 12.46 -3.84 -12.21
C GLU A 57 13.78 -4.04 -11.43
N PRO A 58 14.93 -3.59 -11.98
CA PRO A 58 16.27 -3.86 -11.41
C PRO A 58 16.55 -3.31 -10.00
N LYS A 59 15.58 -2.62 -9.38
CA LYS A 59 15.68 -1.95 -8.09
C LYS A 59 14.45 -2.21 -7.23
N GLN A 60 14.18 -3.48 -6.88
CA GLN A 60 13.19 -3.93 -5.88
C GLN A 60 11.96 -3.01 -5.67
N ALA A 61 11.41 -2.48 -6.75
CA ALA A 61 10.41 -1.44 -6.63
C ALA A 61 9.11 -2.18 -6.39
N HIS A 62 8.43 -1.90 -5.30
CA HIS A 62 7.16 -2.56 -5.03
C HIS A 62 6.07 -1.85 -5.80
N PHE A 63 5.09 -2.59 -6.29
CA PHE A 63 3.86 -1.99 -6.77
C PHE A 63 2.67 -2.55 -6.00
N ILE A 64 1.61 -1.74 -5.93
CA ILE A 64 0.29 -2.14 -5.47
C ILE A 64 -0.69 -2.08 -6.63
N TYR A 65 -1.80 -2.80 -6.51
CA TYR A 65 -2.95 -2.55 -7.35
C TYR A 65 -3.74 -1.38 -6.77
N ALA A 66 -3.94 -0.35 -7.58
CA ALA A 66 -4.67 0.86 -7.21
C ALA A 66 -5.64 1.24 -8.33
N THR A 67 -6.55 2.17 -8.07
CA THR A 67 -7.46 2.71 -9.08
C THR A 67 -7.05 4.13 -9.42
N VAL A 68 -6.82 4.41 -10.71
CA VAL A 68 -6.77 5.78 -11.20
C VAL A 68 -8.20 6.26 -11.38
N THR A 69 -8.60 7.22 -10.55
CA THR A 69 -9.96 7.76 -10.48
C THR A 69 -10.13 8.98 -11.37
N GLY A 70 -11.38 9.30 -11.70
CA GLY A 70 -11.75 10.46 -12.52
C GLY A 70 -12.17 10.08 -13.94
N ASN A 71 -12.54 11.10 -14.71
CA ASN A 71 -12.94 10.96 -16.12
C ASN A 71 -11.83 11.53 -17.01
N LYS A 72 -11.31 10.72 -17.93
CA LYS A 72 -10.19 11.08 -18.81
C LYS A 72 -8.97 11.62 -18.08
N THR A 73 -8.60 10.96 -16.99
CA THR A 73 -7.40 11.27 -16.23
C THR A 73 -6.17 11.05 -17.09
N LYS A 74 -5.33 12.07 -17.21
CA LYS A 74 -4.18 12.10 -18.10
C LYS A 74 -3.03 11.28 -17.55
N ILE A 75 -2.47 10.41 -18.38
CA ILE A 75 -1.25 9.68 -18.10
C ILE A 75 -0.10 10.29 -18.89
N LEU A 76 0.93 10.71 -18.17
CA LEU A 76 2.02 11.54 -18.66
C LEU A 76 3.27 10.71 -18.97
N ALA A 77 4.09 11.16 -19.92
CA ALA A 77 5.35 10.50 -20.25
C ALA A 77 6.43 10.69 -19.18
N GLU A 78 6.35 11.78 -18.41
CA GLU A 78 7.30 12.16 -17.36
C GLU A 78 6.53 12.74 -16.16
N PRO A 79 7.05 12.66 -14.92
CA PRO A 79 6.39 13.15 -13.70
C PRO A 79 6.45 14.69 -13.58
N LYS A 80 5.86 15.40 -14.55
CA LYS A 80 5.78 16.87 -14.57
C LYS A 80 4.53 17.32 -15.32
N ARG A 81 3.91 18.41 -14.86
CA ARG A 81 2.62 18.92 -15.37
C ARG A 81 2.61 19.16 -16.89
N GLU A 82 3.69 19.70 -17.43
CA GLU A 82 3.82 20.07 -18.85
C GLU A 82 4.28 18.90 -19.74
N SER A 83 4.31 17.68 -19.22
CA SER A 83 4.72 16.51 -20.00
C SER A 83 3.67 16.13 -21.05
N GLN A 84 4.13 15.45 -22.10
CA GLN A 84 3.26 14.87 -23.11
C GLN A 84 2.27 13.90 -22.46
N VAL A 85 0.99 14.03 -22.81
CA VAL A 85 -0.04 13.03 -22.50
C VAL A 85 0.15 11.84 -23.42
N LEU A 86 0.42 10.67 -22.84
CA LEU A 86 0.53 9.41 -23.58
C LEU A 86 -0.85 8.84 -23.91
N TYR A 87 -1.74 8.81 -22.91
CA TYR A 87 -3.12 8.32 -23.02
C TYR A 87 -3.95 8.84 -21.83
N GLU A 88 -5.25 8.58 -21.88
CA GLU A 88 -6.20 8.93 -20.83
C GLU A 88 -6.89 7.66 -20.32
N VAL A 89 -7.16 7.60 -19.02
CA VAL A 89 -7.89 6.49 -18.37
C VAL A 89 -9.09 7.02 -17.60
N SER A 90 -10.08 6.18 -17.30
CA SER A 90 -11.26 6.58 -16.52
C SER A 90 -11.65 5.49 -15.55
N ASN A 91 -11.46 5.74 -14.24
CA ASN A 91 -11.72 4.78 -13.16
C ASN A 91 -11.11 3.40 -13.44
N GLU A 92 -9.82 3.37 -13.78
CA GLU A 92 -9.13 2.18 -14.24
C GLU A 92 -8.19 1.62 -13.16
N MET A 93 -8.21 0.30 -13.00
CA MET A 93 -7.28 -0.39 -12.11
C MET A 93 -5.90 -0.51 -12.76
N VAL A 94 -4.86 -0.17 -12.01
CA VAL A 94 -3.48 -0.10 -12.47
C VAL A 94 -2.54 -0.73 -11.45
N LYS A 95 -1.34 -1.08 -11.90
CA LYS A 95 -0.18 -1.27 -11.02
C LYS A 95 0.40 0.11 -10.72
N ALA A 96 0.53 0.46 -9.45
CA ALA A 96 1.09 1.74 -8.99
C ALA A 96 2.38 1.48 -8.21
N TRP A 97 3.49 2.05 -8.67
CA TRP A 97 4.79 1.86 -8.03
C TRP A 97 4.89 2.71 -6.77
N ILE A 98 5.38 2.10 -5.70
CA ILE A 98 5.66 2.77 -4.44
C ILE A 98 7.02 3.43 -4.54
N PRO A 99 7.12 4.74 -4.30
CA PRO A 99 8.39 5.44 -4.35
C PRO A 99 9.35 4.90 -3.28
N GLU A 100 10.59 4.57 -3.66
CA GLU A 100 11.63 4.13 -2.71
C GLU A 100 12.09 5.26 -1.77
N LYS A 101 11.84 6.53 -2.14
CA LYS A 101 12.23 7.74 -1.40
C LYS A 101 11.20 8.85 -1.63
N VAL A 102 10.94 9.65 -0.60
CA VAL A 102 10.10 10.86 -0.55
C VAL A 102 10.68 11.99 -1.44
N GLN A 103 10.84 11.76 -2.74
CA GLN A 103 11.30 12.76 -3.69
C GLN A 103 10.31 12.89 -4.84
N ASN A 104 9.65 14.05 -4.88
CA ASN A 104 8.57 14.44 -5.79
C ASN A 104 7.34 13.50 -5.78
N ASP A 105 6.73 13.42 -4.60
CA ASP A 105 5.50 12.68 -4.26
C ASP A 105 4.24 13.06 -5.05
N GLU A 106 4.31 14.06 -5.95
CA GLU A 106 3.12 14.49 -6.68
C GLU A 106 2.70 13.51 -7.78
N TYR A 107 3.62 12.69 -8.29
CA TYR A 107 3.34 11.78 -9.40
C TYR A 107 3.74 10.34 -9.09
N ILE A 108 2.85 9.41 -9.43
CA ILE A 108 3.04 7.98 -9.27
C ILE A 108 3.24 7.36 -10.65
N LYS A 109 4.29 6.55 -10.79
CA LYS A 109 4.45 5.68 -11.97
C LYS A 109 3.38 4.60 -11.91
N ILE A 110 2.66 4.43 -13.00
CA ILE A 110 1.61 3.42 -13.13
C ILE A 110 1.76 2.62 -14.42
N SER A 111 1.17 1.43 -14.42
CA SER A 111 0.95 0.63 -15.62
C SER A 111 -0.47 0.10 -15.63
N THR A 112 -1.16 0.28 -16.74
CA THR A 112 -2.46 -0.36 -16.96
C THR A 112 -2.29 -1.87 -17.06
N ILE A 113 -3.38 -2.60 -16.84
CA ILE A 113 -3.39 -4.06 -16.96
C ILE A 113 -2.97 -4.52 -18.37
N ASN A 114 -3.24 -3.71 -19.38
CA ASN A 114 -2.87 -3.96 -20.78
C ASN A 114 -1.42 -3.61 -21.12
N GLY A 115 -0.62 -3.14 -20.14
CA GLY A 115 0.82 -2.94 -20.28
C GLY A 115 1.28 -1.54 -20.68
N ASN A 116 0.37 -0.56 -20.78
CA ASN A 116 0.77 0.83 -21.02
C ASN A 116 1.31 1.43 -19.73
N THR A 117 2.43 2.15 -19.78
CA THR A 117 3.09 2.71 -18.59
C THR A 117 3.21 4.23 -18.72
N GLY A 118 3.11 4.94 -17.60
CA GLY A 118 3.32 6.38 -17.54
C GLY A 118 3.22 6.91 -16.11
N TYR A 119 2.98 8.21 -15.97
CA TYR A 119 2.90 8.90 -14.68
C TYR A 119 1.55 9.59 -14.51
N VAL A 120 0.99 9.53 -13.32
CA VAL A 120 -0.27 10.20 -12.96
C VAL A 120 -0.10 10.96 -11.66
N GLN A 121 -0.84 12.05 -11.45
CA GLN A 121 -0.79 12.73 -10.16
C GLN A 121 -1.33 11.84 -9.04
N LYS A 122 -0.66 11.84 -7.90
CA LYS A 122 -0.97 11.02 -6.72
C LYS A 122 -2.41 11.22 -6.24
N GLU A 123 -2.96 12.42 -6.36
CA GLU A 123 -4.34 12.74 -5.98
C GLU A 123 -5.40 11.93 -6.75
N TYR A 124 -5.08 11.44 -7.96
CA TYR A 124 -5.99 10.59 -8.73
C TYR A 124 -5.83 9.10 -8.41
N VAL A 125 -4.84 8.71 -7.60
CA VAL A 125 -4.58 7.30 -7.26
C VAL A 125 -5.28 6.96 -5.95
N LEU A 126 -6.32 6.15 -6.04
CA LEU A 126 -7.03 5.62 -4.90
C LEU A 126 -6.56 4.20 -4.56
N THR A 127 -6.24 3.98 -3.30
CA THR A 127 -5.94 2.68 -2.71
C THR A 127 -6.77 2.50 -1.45
N ASP A 128 -7.27 1.30 -1.24
CA ASP A 128 -7.99 0.92 -0.01
C ASP A 128 -7.02 0.61 1.15
N ILE A 129 -5.72 0.70 0.91
CA ILE A 129 -4.67 0.46 1.89
C ILE A 129 -3.76 1.67 1.97
N LYS A 130 -3.72 2.32 3.12
CA LYS A 130 -2.79 3.44 3.38
C LYS A 130 -1.56 3.02 4.17
N TYR A 131 -1.70 2.00 5.01
CA TYR A 131 -0.64 1.56 5.91
C TYR A 131 -0.31 0.09 5.74
N SER A 132 0.97 -0.22 5.93
CA SER A 132 1.44 -1.58 6.17
C SER A 132 1.81 -1.75 7.64
N PHE A 133 1.50 -2.90 8.21
CA PHE A 133 1.76 -3.24 9.60
C PHE A 133 2.72 -4.42 9.66
N MET A 134 3.78 -4.29 10.44
CA MET A 134 4.71 -5.38 10.71
C MET A 134 4.49 -5.92 12.12
N PHE A 135 4.41 -7.24 12.21
CA PHE A 135 4.27 -7.97 13.46
C PHE A 135 5.50 -8.83 13.68
N GLU A 136 5.98 -8.87 14.92
CA GLU A 136 7.05 -9.78 15.33
C GLU A 136 6.56 -10.76 16.39
N LYS A 137 6.98 -12.02 16.24
CA LYS A 137 6.80 -13.07 17.23
C LYS A 137 7.98 -13.08 18.21
N ASN A 138 7.71 -12.83 19.47
CA ASN A 138 8.70 -12.93 20.54
C ASN A 138 9.03 -14.40 20.88
N ASP A 139 10.01 -14.62 21.76
CA ASP A 139 10.43 -15.97 22.16
C ASP A 139 9.38 -16.74 22.99
N ASN A 140 8.42 -16.03 23.60
CA ASN A 140 7.26 -16.64 24.27
C ASN A 140 6.14 -17.05 23.30
N GLY A 141 6.27 -16.67 22.03
CA GLY A 141 5.33 -16.98 20.96
C GLY A 141 4.24 -15.94 20.72
N ASP A 142 4.26 -14.81 21.43
CA ASP A 142 3.31 -13.71 21.26
C ASP A 142 3.67 -12.83 20.07
N TRP A 143 2.65 -12.41 19.34
CA TRP A 143 2.79 -11.46 18.24
C TRP A 143 2.58 -10.03 18.73
N LYS A 144 3.40 -9.08 18.29
CA LYS A 144 3.22 -7.64 18.58
C LYS A 144 3.46 -6.82 17.32
N ILE A 145 2.72 -5.73 17.16
CA ILE A 145 3.04 -4.73 16.13
C ILE A 145 4.37 -4.11 16.52
N ILE A 146 5.33 -4.14 15.60
CA ILE A 146 6.66 -3.54 15.75
C ILE A 146 6.87 -2.34 14.81
N ASN A 147 6.09 -2.25 13.73
CA ASN A 147 6.12 -1.10 12.84
C ASN A 147 4.77 -0.87 12.14
N ILE A 148 4.48 0.40 11.84
CA ILE A 148 3.38 0.86 11.01
C ILE A 148 3.98 1.85 10.01
N ASP A 149 4.02 1.49 8.73
CA ASP A 149 4.60 2.31 7.67
C ASP A 149 3.49 2.80 6.73
N SER A 150 3.53 4.09 6.36
CA SER A 150 2.78 4.59 5.21
C SER A 150 3.24 3.85 3.95
N ILE A 151 2.29 3.42 3.12
CA ILE A 151 2.59 2.85 1.80
C ILE A 151 3.06 3.93 0.82
N TRP A 152 2.72 5.19 1.11
CA TRP A 152 3.02 6.36 0.29
C TRP A 152 4.14 7.23 0.83
#